data_AF-A0A117MT08-F1
#
_entry.id   AF-A0A117MT08-F1
#
_cell.length_a   1.000
_cell.length_b   1.000
_cell.length_c   1.000
_cell.angle_alpha   90.00
_cell.angle_beta   90.00
_cell.angle_gamma   90.00
#
_symmetry.space_group_name_H-M   'P 1'
#
loop_
_entity.id
_entity.type
_entity.pdbx_description
1 polymer ?
#
loop_
_entity_poly.entity_id
_entity_poly.type
_entity_poly.pdbx_seq_one_letter_code
_entity_poly.pdbx_strand_id
1 'polypeptide(L)'
;MKIEYDAGTALSIMRANPARGWTSGKPERMAKERLTTGDFLKVEHRPKFQIDPSWPIFTMGSCFAREVENILMMRELPLLLRGHGVPAEHFESWNEESGRGGGANRGELSRGALNKYSVRSMAHELKRVLLGESYPDEGLIELSPGQWFDPHASGLRLLSREEAFANRQRLTTATATIKDARICFFTLGLTETWLDSQTGLAMNIHPGPTWLARMPERFRFVDYGYDATLSDMLEIIGLIREHCNPEMRFIVTVSPVPLGATFKEADVIVANSGSKSVLRAVAEELYRRFDFVDYFPSYEIVLNSPRAMAFEDDQLHVAREMVAQVMTTFQASYLGDPAQPQAA
;
A
#
# COMPACT_ATOMS: atom_id res chain seq x y z
N MET A 1 12.59 6.78 -18.29
CA MET A 1 13.51 6.23 -19.35
C MET A 1 12.75 5.82 -20.62
N LYS A 2 13.43 5.73 -21.78
CA LYS A 2 12.85 5.22 -23.05
C LYS A 2 13.19 3.74 -23.22
N ILE A 3 12.21 2.93 -23.63
CA ILE A 3 12.44 1.57 -24.16
C ILE A 3 12.52 1.69 -25.68
N GLU A 4 13.61 1.23 -26.26
CA GLU A 4 13.84 1.28 -27.70
C GLU A 4 14.46 -0.03 -28.16
N TYR A 5 13.82 -0.64 -29.15
CA TYR A 5 14.28 -1.86 -29.81
C TYR A 5 14.13 -1.65 -31.32
N ASP A 6 15.01 -2.27 -32.11
CA ASP A 6 14.73 -2.41 -33.54
C ASP A 6 13.50 -3.32 -33.77
N ALA A 7 12.94 -3.27 -34.97
CA ALA A 7 11.72 -4.01 -35.31
C ALA A 7 11.90 -5.54 -35.17
N GLY A 8 13.09 -6.07 -35.47
CA GLY A 8 13.39 -7.50 -35.35
C GLY A 8 13.38 -7.96 -33.89
N THR A 9 14.05 -7.21 -33.02
CA THR A 9 14.05 -7.43 -31.57
C THR A 9 12.64 -7.31 -30.99
N ALA A 10 11.89 -6.27 -31.38
CA ALA A 10 10.50 -6.09 -30.94
C ALA A 10 9.60 -7.28 -31.32
N LEU A 11 9.73 -7.78 -32.56
CA LEU A 11 9.00 -8.96 -33.04
C LEU A 11 9.44 -10.24 -32.33
N SER A 12 10.72 -10.40 -32.04
CA SER A 12 11.25 -11.54 -31.28
C SER A 12 10.69 -11.57 -29.85
N ILE A 13 10.74 -10.44 -29.15
CA ILE A 13 10.15 -10.27 -27.81
C ILE A 13 8.65 -10.58 -27.85
N MET A 14 7.93 -10.08 -28.86
CA MET A 14 6.50 -10.35 -29.03
C MET A 14 6.24 -11.85 -29.20
N ARG A 15 6.98 -12.54 -30.08
CA ARG A 15 6.81 -13.99 -30.35
C ARG A 15 7.18 -14.86 -29.14
N ALA A 16 8.20 -14.47 -28.38
CA ALA A 16 8.65 -15.19 -27.20
C ALA A 16 7.80 -14.94 -25.94
N ASN A 17 6.92 -13.92 -25.96
CA ASN A 17 6.07 -13.58 -24.83
C ASN A 17 4.67 -14.20 -24.98
N PRO A 18 4.36 -15.31 -24.29
CA PRO A 18 3.08 -16.00 -24.42
C PRO A 18 1.87 -15.17 -23.96
N ALA A 19 2.09 -14.09 -23.20
CA ALA A 19 1.05 -13.17 -22.74
C ALA A 19 0.82 -11.97 -23.68
N ARG A 20 1.60 -11.81 -24.77
CA ARG A 20 1.45 -10.74 -25.77
C ARG A 20 0.78 -11.28 -27.04
N GLY A 21 -0.52 -11.06 -27.18
CA GLY A 21 -1.27 -11.44 -28.37
C GLY A 21 -1.64 -10.23 -29.23
N TRP A 22 -0.81 -9.88 -30.21
CA TRP A 22 -1.26 -9.13 -31.39
C TRP A 22 -1.42 -10.15 -32.51
N THR A 23 -2.57 -10.85 -32.54
CA THR A 23 -2.98 -11.77 -33.61
C THR A 23 -1.97 -12.89 -33.99
N SER A 24 -2.06 -14.07 -33.37
CA SER A 24 -2.07 -15.40 -34.04
C SER A 24 -1.73 -16.55 -33.07
N GLY A 25 -2.59 -17.57 -33.03
CA GLY A 25 -2.22 -18.95 -32.69
C GLY A 25 -2.75 -19.54 -31.37
N LYS A 26 -3.03 -18.72 -30.35
CA LYS A 26 -3.54 -19.19 -29.03
C LYS A 26 -4.62 -18.24 -28.50
N PRO A 27 -5.86 -18.37 -28.99
CA PRO A 27 -6.98 -17.52 -28.60
C PRO A 27 -7.04 -17.33 -27.07
N GLU A 28 -6.92 -18.42 -26.31
CA GLU A 28 -7.10 -18.49 -24.85
C GLU A 28 -6.13 -17.64 -24.02
N ARG A 29 -5.08 -17.06 -24.64
CA ARG A 29 -4.07 -16.21 -23.97
C ARG A 29 -4.18 -14.73 -24.35
N MET A 30 -5.09 -14.39 -25.26
CA MET A 30 -5.26 -13.01 -25.70
C MET A 30 -5.84 -12.11 -24.59
N ALA A 31 -5.52 -10.81 -24.63
CA ALA A 31 -6.07 -9.85 -23.68
C ALA A 31 -7.59 -9.80 -23.75
N LYS A 32 -8.17 -9.78 -24.98
CA LYS A 32 -9.61 -9.84 -25.20
C LYS A 32 -10.25 -10.98 -24.41
N GLU A 33 -9.74 -12.20 -24.57
CA GLU A 33 -10.34 -13.38 -23.96
C GLU A 33 -10.22 -13.37 -22.45
N ARG A 34 -9.03 -13.02 -21.93
CA ARG A 34 -8.81 -12.85 -20.49
C ARG A 34 -9.76 -11.83 -19.87
N LEU A 35 -10.04 -10.72 -20.55
CA LEU A 35 -10.96 -9.66 -20.12
C LEU A 35 -12.44 -10.05 -20.25
N THR A 36 -12.79 -11.01 -21.10
CA THR A 36 -14.19 -11.39 -21.38
C THR A 36 -14.58 -12.77 -20.85
N THR A 37 -13.74 -13.44 -20.07
CA THR A 37 -14.03 -14.78 -19.51
C THR A 37 -15.23 -14.78 -18.57
N GLY A 38 -15.52 -13.66 -17.89
CA GLY A 38 -16.47 -13.61 -16.78
C GLY A 38 -15.92 -14.19 -15.47
N ASP A 39 -14.63 -14.52 -15.43
CA ASP A 39 -13.90 -15.02 -14.25
C ASP A 39 -12.83 -14.00 -13.83
N PHE A 40 -12.13 -14.24 -12.71
CA PHE A 40 -11.04 -13.38 -12.27
C PHE A 40 -9.93 -13.25 -13.33
N LEU A 41 -9.42 -12.03 -13.52
CA LEU A 41 -8.37 -11.77 -14.50
C LEU A 41 -7.10 -12.53 -14.13
N LYS A 42 -6.58 -13.30 -15.09
CA LYS A 42 -5.28 -13.97 -15.00
C LYS A 42 -4.19 -13.10 -15.63
N VAL A 43 -3.23 -12.68 -14.82
CA VAL A 43 -2.03 -11.96 -15.26
C VAL A 43 -0.82 -12.88 -15.13
N GLU A 44 -0.11 -13.10 -16.25
CA GLU A 44 1.20 -13.74 -16.22
C GLU A 44 2.23 -12.69 -15.78
N HIS A 45 2.60 -12.71 -14.50
CA HIS A 45 3.63 -11.84 -13.94
C HIS A 45 4.99 -12.53 -13.97
N ARG A 46 6.03 -11.81 -14.38
CA ARG A 46 7.43 -12.27 -14.36
C ARG A 46 8.22 -11.28 -13.51
N PRO A 47 8.44 -11.56 -12.22
CA PRO A 47 9.12 -10.60 -11.37
C PRO A 47 10.60 -10.52 -11.72
N LYS A 48 11.20 -9.36 -11.46
CA LYS A 48 12.64 -9.15 -11.63
C LYS A 48 13.51 -10.00 -10.72
N PHE A 49 12.96 -10.44 -9.60
CA PHE A 49 13.66 -11.26 -8.62
C PHE A 49 12.67 -12.21 -7.94
N GLN A 50 13.20 -13.35 -7.48
CA GLN A 50 12.48 -14.28 -6.62
C GLN A 50 12.66 -13.87 -5.15
N ILE A 51 11.72 -14.29 -4.30
CA ILE A 51 11.76 -14.09 -2.86
C ILE A 51 12.22 -15.40 -2.23
N ASP A 52 13.30 -15.35 -1.45
CA ASP A 52 13.65 -16.44 -0.55
C ASP A 52 12.60 -16.49 0.58
N PRO A 53 11.92 -17.63 0.82
CA PRO A 53 10.91 -17.74 1.86
C PRO A 53 11.39 -17.41 3.28
N SER A 54 12.70 -17.42 3.53
CA SER A 54 13.30 -17.05 4.82
C SER A 54 13.54 -15.55 5.00
N TRP A 55 13.38 -14.74 3.93
CA TRP A 55 13.65 -13.31 4.00
C TRP A 55 12.60 -12.55 4.82
N PRO A 56 13.02 -11.70 5.78
CA PRO A 56 12.11 -10.82 6.48
C PRO A 56 11.48 -9.78 5.55
N ILE A 57 10.15 -9.71 5.59
CA ILE A 57 9.31 -8.84 4.76
C ILE A 57 8.71 -7.74 5.63
N PHE A 58 8.95 -6.49 5.25
CA PHE A 58 8.25 -5.32 5.78
C PHE A 58 7.17 -4.88 4.78
N THR A 59 6.01 -4.45 5.26
CA THR A 59 4.96 -3.89 4.39
C THR A 59 4.52 -2.52 4.89
N MET A 60 4.18 -1.61 3.96
CA MET A 60 3.56 -0.33 4.29
C MET A 60 2.67 0.12 3.14
N GLY A 61 1.51 0.67 3.44
CA GLY A 61 0.55 1.00 2.39
C GLY A 61 -0.88 1.12 2.86
N SER A 62 -1.78 1.18 1.88
CA SER A 62 -3.23 1.17 2.11
C SER A 62 -3.72 -0.09 2.84
N CYS A 63 -5.01 -0.16 3.14
CA CYS A 63 -5.65 -1.36 3.71
C CYS A 63 -5.34 -2.64 2.94
N PHE A 64 -5.17 -2.56 1.62
CA PHE A 64 -4.81 -3.72 0.79
C PHE A 64 -3.45 -4.34 1.17
N ALA A 65 -2.54 -3.57 1.78
CA ALA A 65 -1.31 -4.13 2.35
C ALA A 65 -1.59 -5.13 3.48
N ARG A 66 -2.65 -4.93 4.29
CA ARG A 66 -3.02 -5.86 5.36
C ARG A 66 -3.50 -7.20 4.80
N GLU A 67 -4.17 -7.18 3.66
CA GLU A 67 -4.57 -8.40 2.95
C GLU A 67 -3.37 -9.19 2.43
N VAL A 68 -2.36 -8.49 1.89
CA VAL A 68 -1.08 -9.09 1.52
C VAL A 68 -0.44 -9.74 2.75
N GLU A 69 -0.35 -9.02 3.87
CA GLU A 69 0.20 -9.53 5.12
C GLU A 69 -0.51 -10.78 5.65
N ASN A 70 -1.84 -10.81 5.64
CA ASN A 70 -2.61 -11.95 6.11
C ASN A 70 -2.17 -13.23 5.39
N ILE A 71 -1.91 -13.12 4.09
CA ILE A 71 -1.47 -14.26 3.29
C ILE A 71 0.01 -14.58 3.51
N LEU A 72 0.88 -13.58 3.65
CA LEU A 72 2.28 -13.82 4.03
C LEU A 72 2.34 -14.62 5.35
N MET A 73 1.52 -14.26 6.33
CA MET A 73 1.42 -14.99 7.61
C MET A 73 0.82 -16.39 7.46
N MET A 74 -0.23 -16.57 6.64
CA MET A 74 -0.82 -17.90 6.38
C MET A 74 0.17 -18.86 5.70
N ARG A 75 1.20 -18.33 5.03
CA ARG A 75 2.30 -19.10 4.43
C ARG A 75 3.56 -19.12 5.26
N GLU A 76 3.47 -18.67 6.51
CA GLU A 76 4.57 -18.67 7.48
C GLU A 76 5.81 -17.89 7.01
N LEU A 77 5.63 -16.94 6.08
CA LEU A 77 6.70 -16.04 5.68
C LEU A 77 7.00 -15.05 6.82
N PRO A 78 8.26 -14.63 7.00
CA PRO A 78 8.66 -13.78 8.11
C PRO A 78 8.19 -12.34 7.92
N LEU A 79 6.92 -12.07 8.24
CA LEU A 79 6.36 -10.72 8.28
C LEU A 79 6.83 -9.99 9.53
N LEU A 80 7.58 -8.91 9.36
CA LEU A 80 8.13 -8.11 10.47
C LEU A 80 7.07 -7.37 11.29
N LEU A 81 5.93 -7.03 10.67
CA LEU A 81 4.81 -6.39 11.37
C LEU A 81 3.90 -7.39 12.10
N ARG A 82 4.19 -8.70 12.07
CA ARG A 82 3.43 -9.70 12.82
C ARG A 82 3.55 -9.44 14.33
N GLY A 83 2.42 -9.42 15.02
CA GLY A 83 2.38 -9.13 16.46
C GLY A 83 2.51 -7.64 16.81
N HIS A 84 2.64 -6.75 15.83
CA HIS A 84 2.59 -5.30 16.03
C HIS A 84 1.20 -4.74 15.75
N GLY A 85 0.89 -3.59 16.35
CA GLY A 85 -0.37 -2.89 16.15
C GLY A 85 -0.77 -2.07 17.36
N VAL A 86 -2.04 -1.71 17.40
CA VAL A 86 -2.69 -0.96 18.49
C VAL A 86 -3.87 -1.79 19.03
N PRO A 87 -4.18 -1.77 20.34
CA PRO A 87 -5.34 -2.48 20.88
C PRO A 87 -6.64 -2.21 20.10
N ALA A 88 -7.41 -3.25 19.84
CA ALA A 88 -8.67 -3.17 19.08
C ALA A 88 -9.65 -2.13 19.68
N GLU A 89 -9.63 -1.97 20.99
CA GLU A 89 -10.44 -1.06 21.80
C GLU A 89 -10.17 0.41 21.53
N HIS A 90 -9.02 0.73 20.93
CA HIS A 90 -8.60 2.09 20.62
C HIS A 90 -9.08 2.58 19.25
N PHE A 91 -9.77 1.74 18.48
CA PHE A 91 -10.29 2.10 17.15
C PHE A 91 -11.68 2.74 17.24
N GLU A 92 -12.00 3.63 16.30
CA GLU A 92 -13.35 4.22 16.17
C GLU A 92 -14.42 3.15 15.94
N SER A 93 -14.07 2.11 15.18
CA SER A 93 -14.93 0.95 14.91
C SER A 93 -15.14 0.01 16.11
N TRP A 94 -14.57 0.30 17.29
CA TRP A 94 -14.73 -0.56 18.46
C TRP A 94 -16.21 -0.67 18.85
N ASN A 95 -16.68 -1.92 18.95
CA ASN A 95 -18.03 -2.23 19.37
C ASN A 95 -17.99 -3.20 20.56
N GLU A 96 -18.54 -2.75 21.70
CA GLU A 96 -18.47 -3.46 22.97
C GLU A 96 -19.21 -4.82 22.94
N GLU A 97 -20.34 -4.88 22.25
CA GLU A 97 -21.21 -6.06 22.15
C GLU A 97 -20.55 -7.19 21.35
N SER A 98 -19.99 -6.86 20.18
CA SER A 98 -19.25 -7.81 19.35
C SER A 98 -17.84 -8.08 19.89
N GLY A 99 -17.29 -7.19 20.70
CA GLY A 99 -15.91 -7.25 21.19
C GLY A 99 -14.88 -7.13 20.07
N ARG A 100 -15.17 -6.36 19.01
CA ARG A 100 -14.30 -6.19 17.84
C ARG A 100 -14.06 -4.71 17.51
N GLY A 101 -12.87 -4.41 17.01
CA GLY A 101 -12.48 -3.08 16.53
C GLY A 101 -11.20 -3.12 15.72
N GLY A 102 -11.09 -2.27 14.70
CA GLY A 102 -9.93 -2.22 13.81
C GLY A 102 -9.68 -3.53 13.07
N GLY A 103 -10.68 -4.41 12.93
CA GLY A 103 -10.52 -5.74 12.36
C GLY A 103 -9.91 -6.80 13.28
N ALA A 104 -9.69 -6.50 14.57
CA ALA A 104 -9.19 -7.44 15.58
C ALA A 104 -10.22 -7.67 16.71
N ASN A 105 -10.04 -8.74 17.48
CA ASN A 105 -10.88 -9.02 18.65
C ASN A 105 -10.37 -8.29 19.90
N ARG A 106 -11.21 -8.26 20.94
CA ARG A 106 -10.83 -7.77 22.27
C ARG A 106 -9.50 -8.36 22.74
N GLY A 107 -8.63 -7.51 23.28
CA GLY A 107 -7.31 -7.90 23.79
C GLY A 107 -6.28 -8.21 22.71
N GLU A 108 -6.64 -8.17 21.42
CA GLU A 108 -5.70 -8.34 20.31
C GLU A 108 -5.22 -6.98 19.78
N LEU A 109 -4.07 -7.00 19.12
CA LEU A 109 -3.52 -5.84 18.41
C LEU A 109 -4.00 -5.83 16.96
N SER A 110 -4.55 -4.70 16.53
CA SER A 110 -4.85 -4.45 15.12
C SER A 110 -3.70 -3.74 14.42
N ARG A 111 -3.29 -4.30 13.28
CA ARG A 111 -2.37 -3.69 12.33
C ARG A 111 -3.01 -2.57 11.51
N GLY A 112 -4.33 -2.38 11.57
CA GLY A 112 -5.04 -1.37 10.79
C GLY A 112 -4.48 0.05 11.01
N ALA A 113 -4.01 0.35 12.22
CA ALA A 113 -3.40 1.64 12.55
C ALA A 113 -2.06 1.92 11.82
N LEU A 114 -1.41 0.89 11.28
CA LEU A 114 -0.16 1.00 10.50
C LEU A 114 -0.40 1.38 9.03
N ASN A 115 -1.65 1.41 8.56
CA ASN A 115 -1.95 1.80 7.19
C ASN A 115 -1.46 3.23 6.92
N LYS A 116 -0.83 3.40 5.75
CA LYS A 116 -0.35 4.68 5.21
C LYS A 116 -0.90 4.86 3.79
N TYR A 117 -1.76 5.87 3.58
CA TYR A 117 -2.51 6.00 2.34
C TYR A 117 -1.78 6.82 1.27
N SER A 118 -1.14 7.93 1.66
CA SER A 118 -0.38 8.78 0.74
C SER A 118 1.12 8.52 0.84
N VAL A 119 1.84 8.66 -0.28
CA VAL A 119 3.31 8.49 -0.30
C VAL A 119 4.00 9.50 0.61
N ARG A 120 3.52 10.75 0.64
CA ARG A 120 4.05 11.78 1.56
C ARG A 120 3.95 11.35 3.03
N SER A 121 2.83 10.73 3.44
CA SER A 121 2.67 10.23 4.81
C SER A 121 3.59 9.06 5.13
N MET A 122 3.91 8.21 4.14
CA MET A 122 4.93 7.16 4.28
C MET A 122 6.33 7.77 4.47
N ALA A 123 6.68 8.76 3.65
CA ALA A 123 7.97 9.44 3.71
C ALA A 123 8.20 10.06 5.09
N HIS A 124 7.21 10.79 5.63
CA HIS A 124 7.33 11.40 6.95
C HIS A 124 7.43 10.36 8.09
N GLU A 125 6.69 9.26 8.01
CA GLU A 125 6.81 8.18 9.01
C GLU A 125 8.21 7.55 8.97
N LEU A 126 8.77 7.33 7.78
CA LEU A 126 10.10 6.75 7.63
C LEU A 126 11.21 7.71 8.04
N LYS A 127 11.08 9.02 7.75
CA LYS A 127 12.02 10.04 8.27
C LYS A 127 12.03 10.09 9.78
N ARG A 128 10.85 10.11 10.41
CA ARG A 128 10.72 10.00 11.87
C ARG A 128 11.52 8.84 12.45
N VAL A 129 11.40 7.66 11.84
CA VAL A 129 11.99 6.41 12.36
C VAL A 129 13.46 6.22 11.99
N LEU A 130 13.85 6.57 10.77
CA LEU A 130 15.20 6.31 10.23
C LEU A 130 16.16 7.46 10.50
N LEU A 131 15.68 8.71 10.49
CA LEU A 131 16.49 9.90 10.77
C LEU A 131 16.34 10.40 12.21
N GLY A 132 15.39 9.85 12.97
CA GLY A 132 15.12 10.30 14.33
C GLY A 132 14.50 11.70 14.39
N GLU A 133 13.75 12.10 13.37
CA GLU A 133 13.03 13.38 13.39
C GLU A 133 11.99 13.39 14.52
N SER A 134 12.06 14.42 15.37
CA SER A 134 11.12 14.67 16.47
C SER A 134 10.23 15.86 16.14
N TYR A 135 8.97 15.79 16.55
CA TYR A 135 8.00 16.86 16.35
C TYR A 135 7.33 17.24 17.66
N PRO A 136 6.84 18.49 17.81
CA PRO A 136 6.01 18.87 18.95
C PRO A 136 4.88 17.86 19.15
N ASP A 137 4.73 17.38 20.38
CA ASP A 137 3.73 16.38 20.76
C ASP A 137 3.71 15.13 19.87
N GLU A 138 4.87 14.73 19.33
CA GLU A 138 4.99 13.60 18.38
C GLU A 138 4.12 13.79 17.10
N GLY A 139 3.71 15.01 16.79
CA GLY A 139 2.78 15.33 15.71
C GLY A 139 1.31 15.02 16.01
N LEU A 140 0.99 14.60 17.25
CA LEU A 140 -0.39 14.43 17.68
C LEU A 140 -1.06 15.78 17.91
N ILE A 141 -2.39 15.78 17.81
CA ILE A 141 -3.20 17.00 17.86
C ILE A 141 -4.25 16.88 18.96
N GLU A 142 -4.19 17.74 19.96
CA GLU A 142 -5.30 17.93 20.90
C GLU A 142 -6.42 18.71 20.18
N LEU A 143 -7.48 18.01 19.79
CA LEU A 143 -8.61 18.62 19.08
C LEU A 143 -9.60 19.26 20.06
N SER A 144 -9.75 18.67 21.24
CA SER A 144 -10.54 19.20 22.35
C SER A 144 -9.84 18.86 23.68
N PRO A 145 -10.14 19.54 24.80
CA PRO A 145 -9.46 19.30 26.07
C PRO A 145 -9.44 17.82 26.46
N GLY A 146 -8.24 17.23 26.53
CA GLY A 146 -8.03 15.82 26.87
C GLY A 146 -8.31 14.82 25.74
N GLN A 147 -8.70 15.27 24.54
CA GLN A 147 -9.00 14.42 23.39
C GLN A 147 -7.93 14.58 22.31
N TRP A 148 -7.05 13.60 22.24
CA TRP A 148 -5.89 13.56 21.36
C TRP A 148 -6.18 12.73 20.11
N PHE A 149 -5.88 13.33 18.97
CA PHE A 149 -5.96 12.73 17.65
C PHE A 149 -4.57 12.41 17.13
N ASP A 150 -4.41 11.22 16.58
CA ASP A 150 -3.20 10.80 15.91
C ASP A 150 -3.38 10.83 14.39
N PRO A 151 -2.96 11.91 13.72
CA PRO A 151 -3.17 12.06 12.29
C PRO A 151 -2.29 11.12 11.45
N HIS A 152 -1.32 10.45 12.08
CA HIS A 152 -0.37 9.57 11.41
C HIS A 152 -0.80 8.10 11.49
N ALA A 153 -1.80 7.75 12.32
CA ALA A 153 -2.42 6.43 12.32
C ALA A 153 -3.63 6.36 11.39
N SER A 154 -4.24 5.17 11.30
CA SER A 154 -5.53 4.96 10.65
C SER A 154 -6.56 4.42 11.63
N GLY A 155 -7.77 4.99 11.62
CA GLY A 155 -8.95 4.44 12.30
C GLY A 155 -8.94 4.48 13.83
N LEU A 156 -7.98 5.18 14.45
CA LEU A 156 -7.94 5.38 15.90
C LEU A 156 -8.95 6.45 16.31
N ARG A 157 -9.63 6.22 17.43
CA ARG A 157 -10.54 7.21 18.02
C ARG A 157 -9.77 8.32 18.72
N LEU A 158 -10.48 9.38 19.13
CA LEU A 158 -9.91 10.36 20.06
C LEU A 158 -9.69 9.71 21.42
N LEU A 159 -8.46 9.81 21.93
CA LEU A 159 -8.02 9.13 23.15
C LEU A 159 -7.48 10.13 24.18
N SER A 160 -7.25 9.65 25.40
CA SER A 160 -6.46 10.41 26.36
C SER A 160 -5.03 10.63 25.84
N ARG A 161 -4.35 11.65 26.37
CA ARG A 161 -2.94 11.92 26.01
C ARG A 161 -2.06 10.69 26.22
N GLU A 162 -2.23 10.01 27.35
CA GLU A 162 -1.43 8.83 27.70
C GLU A 162 -1.62 7.70 26.69
N GLU A 163 -2.86 7.34 26.37
CA GLU A 163 -3.17 6.26 25.42
C GLU A 163 -2.72 6.61 24.00
N ALA A 164 -2.94 7.85 23.55
CA ALA A 164 -2.58 8.29 22.21
C ALA A 164 -1.06 8.25 21.99
N PHE A 165 -0.28 8.78 22.95
CA PHE A 165 1.19 8.74 22.89
C PHE A 165 1.73 7.31 23.00
N ALA A 166 1.15 6.48 23.86
CA ALA A 166 1.52 5.07 23.95
C ALA A 166 1.26 4.32 22.63
N ASN A 167 0.14 4.59 21.96
CA ASN A 167 -0.14 4.03 20.63
C ASN A 167 0.86 4.52 19.58
N ARG A 168 1.20 5.82 19.59
CA ARG A 168 2.21 6.37 18.68
C ARG A 168 3.56 5.69 18.86
N GLN A 169 4.00 5.48 20.10
CA GLN A 169 5.24 4.76 20.39
C GLN A 169 5.20 3.31 19.88
N ARG A 170 4.07 2.59 20.04
CA ARG A 170 3.89 1.23 19.48
C ARG A 170 4.06 1.23 17.96
N LEU A 171 3.45 2.19 17.27
CA LEU A 171 3.49 2.31 15.82
C LEU A 171 4.91 2.69 15.33
N THR A 172 5.59 3.62 16.00
CA THR A 172 6.99 3.96 15.70
C THR A 172 7.91 2.76 15.89
N THR A 173 7.72 1.97 16.96
CA THR A 173 8.49 0.74 17.20
C THR A 173 8.23 -0.31 16.13
N ALA A 174 6.97 -0.48 15.72
CA ALA A 174 6.59 -1.39 14.64
C ALA A 174 7.23 -0.98 13.31
N THR A 175 7.18 0.31 12.96
CA THR A 175 7.83 0.80 11.74
C THR A 175 9.36 0.62 11.78
N ALA A 176 9.99 0.75 12.96
CA ALA A 176 11.44 0.59 13.11
C ALA A 176 11.95 -0.82 12.76
N THR A 177 11.10 -1.84 12.77
CA THR A 177 11.43 -3.20 12.31
C THR A 177 11.87 -3.24 10.84
N ILE A 178 11.57 -2.21 10.03
CA ILE A 178 12.04 -2.11 8.65
C ILE A 178 13.57 -2.22 8.51
N LYS A 179 14.34 -1.93 9.58
CA LYS A 179 15.80 -2.10 9.63
C LYS A 179 16.23 -3.55 9.44
N ASP A 180 15.38 -4.50 9.82
CA ASP A 180 15.66 -5.94 9.73
C ASP A 180 15.18 -6.55 8.41
N ALA A 181 14.57 -5.75 7.52
CA ALA A 181 13.97 -6.24 6.29
C ALA A 181 15.00 -6.60 5.20
N ARG A 182 14.64 -7.60 4.40
CA ARG A 182 15.29 -7.90 3.11
C ARG A 182 14.44 -7.45 1.93
N ILE A 183 13.13 -7.39 2.11
CA ILE A 183 12.17 -6.89 1.14
C ILE A 183 11.20 -5.92 1.80
N CYS A 184 10.93 -4.80 1.12
CA CYS A 184 9.81 -3.92 1.43
C CYS A 184 8.71 -4.07 0.39
N PHE A 185 7.47 -4.30 0.83
CA PHE A 185 6.28 -4.29 -0.02
C PHE A 185 5.51 -2.99 0.21
N PHE A 186 5.43 -2.14 -0.81
CA PHE A 186 4.72 -0.87 -0.76
C PHE A 186 3.45 -0.86 -1.60
N THR A 187 2.31 -0.60 -0.94
CA THR A 187 0.99 -0.50 -1.58
C THR A 187 0.52 0.94 -1.60
N LEU A 188 0.65 1.58 -2.77
CA LEU A 188 0.34 2.99 -2.97
C LEU A 188 -1.18 3.22 -2.97
N GLY A 189 -1.68 4.05 -2.04
CA GLY A 189 -3.10 4.25 -1.80
C GLY A 189 -3.73 5.36 -2.63
N LEU A 190 -3.29 6.60 -2.41
CA LEU A 190 -3.90 7.81 -2.97
C LEU A 190 -2.91 8.98 -3.01
N THR A 191 -3.18 9.98 -3.84
CA THR A 191 -2.37 11.20 -3.99
C THR A 191 -2.80 12.35 -3.09
N GLU A 192 -4.05 12.33 -2.62
CA GLU A 192 -4.64 13.34 -1.75
C GLU A 192 -4.15 13.20 -0.30
N THR A 193 -3.96 14.29 0.42
CA THR A 193 -3.68 14.27 1.85
C THR A 193 -3.98 15.64 2.45
N TRP A 194 -3.82 15.75 3.76
CA TRP A 194 -3.88 17.01 4.48
C TRP A 194 -2.54 17.26 5.15
N LEU A 195 -2.11 18.51 5.21
CA LEU A 195 -0.96 18.94 5.99
C LEU A 195 -1.45 19.62 7.27
N ASP A 196 -0.75 19.38 8.37
CA ASP A 196 -0.81 20.26 9.54
C ASP A 196 0.15 21.44 9.32
N SER A 197 -0.39 22.64 9.08
CA SER A 197 0.38 23.87 8.84
C SER A 197 1.35 24.21 9.97
N GLN A 198 1.14 23.71 11.19
CA GLN A 198 2.03 23.99 12.32
C GLN A 198 3.31 23.15 12.29
N THR A 199 3.21 21.91 11.82
CA THR A 199 4.33 20.94 11.82
C THR A 199 4.87 20.67 10.41
N GLY A 200 4.13 21.03 9.37
CA GLY A 200 4.42 20.66 7.97
C GLY A 200 4.14 19.19 7.67
N LEU A 201 3.62 18.42 8.64
CA LEU A 201 3.45 16.98 8.47
C LEU A 201 2.20 16.65 7.65
N ALA A 202 2.37 15.76 6.68
CA ALA A 202 1.27 15.07 6.05
C ALA A 202 0.55 14.13 7.02
N MET A 203 -0.76 14.27 7.04
CA MET A 203 -1.71 13.49 7.79
C MET A 203 -2.09 12.27 6.97
N ASN A 204 -1.96 11.10 7.56
CA ASN A 204 -2.46 9.88 6.97
C ASN A 204 -4.01 9.89 6.93
N ILE A 205 -4.65 10.39 7.99
CA ILE A 205 -6.10 10.60 8.08
C ILE A 205 -6.37 12.04 8.54
N HIS A 206 -7.38 12.68 7.94
CA HIS A 206 -7.86 13.99 8.38
C HIS A 206 -8.79 13.85 9.59
N PRO A 207 -8.97 14.88 10.43
CA PRO A 207 -9.73 14.77 11.68
C PRO A 207 -11.26 14.77 11.47
N GLY A 208 -11.74 14.56 10.24
CA GLY A 208 -13.16 14.66 9.91
C GLY A 208 -13.65 16.11 9.64
N PRO A 209 -14.80 16.27 8.94
CA PRO A 209 -15.29 17.57 8.46
C PRO A 209 -15.53 18.61 9.56
N THR A 210 -16.01 18.16 10.74
CA THR A 210 -16.28 19.06 11.86
C THR A 210 -15.02 19.76 12.36
N TRP A 211 -13.90 19.03 12.47
CA TRP A 211 -12.64 19.59 12.93
C TRP A 211 -11.94 20.41 11.85
N LEU A 212 -12.05 19.99 10.58
CA LEU A 212 -11.60 20.80 9.44
C LEU A 212 -12.29 22.17 9.41
N ALA A 213 -13.62 22.22 9.64
CA ALA A 213 -14.37 23.48 9.68
C ALA A 213 -14.03 24.35 10.90
N ARG A 214 -13.65 23.75 12.04
CA ARG A 214 -13.26 24.47 13.26
C ARG A 214 -11.85 25.05 13.21
N MET A 215 -10.95 24.45 12.44
CA MET A 215 -9.54 24.84 12.36
C MET A 215 -9.07 25.03 10.89
N PRO A 216 -9.74 25.89 10.10
CA PRO A 216 -9.51 25.99 8.65
C PRO A 216 -8.11 26.46 8.27
N GLU A 217 -7.42 27.22 9.14
CA GLU A 217 -6.05 27.68 8.88
C GLU A 217 -4.98 26.63 9.22
N ARG A 218 -5.33 25.64 10.06
CA ARG A 218 -4.38 24.61 10.48
C ARG A 218 -4.27 23.50 9.44
N PHE A 219 -5.38 23.07 8.85
CA PHE A 219 -5.40 21.91 7.97
C PHE A 219 -5.43 22.34 6.50
N ARG A 220 -4.42 21.94 5.73
CA ARG A 220 -4.30 22.28 4.31
C ARG A 220 -4.44 21.04 3.44
N PHE A 221 -5.45 20.98 2.60
CA PHE A 221 -5.59 19.93 1.60
C PHE A 221 -4.49 20.06 0.53
N VAL A 222 -3.91 18.92 0.13
CA VAL A 222 -2.92 18.83 -0.95
C VAL A 222 -3.19 17.58 -1.78
N ASP A 223 -3.14 17.73 -3.10
CA ASP A 223 -3.13 16.61 -4.05
C ASP A 223 -1.75 16.56 -4.74
N TYR A 224 -0.98 15.51 -4.50
CA TYR A 224 0.37 15.39 -5.04
C TYR A 224 0.36 14.86 -6.47
N GLY A 225 0.93 15.65 -7.39
CA GLY A 225 1.17 15.23 -8.77
C GLY A 225 2.29 14.20 -8.92
N TYR A 226 2.57 13.83 -10.17
CA TYR A 226 3.58 12.82 -10.52
C TYR A 226 4.97 13.13 -9.97
N ASP A 227 5.52 14.32 -10.21
CA ASP A 227 6.91 14.64 -9.82
C ASP A 227 7.10 14.61 -8.30
N ALA A 228 6.16 15.19 -7.55
CA ALA A 228 6.21 15.19 -6.09
C ALA A 228 6.09 13.77 -5.52
N THR A 229 5.18 12.95 -6.07
CA THR A 229 4.99 11.56 -5.64
C THR A 229 6.20 10.69 -5.98
N LEU A 230 6.80 10.87 -7.17
CA LEU A 230 8.03 10.18 -7.57
C LEU A 230 9.20 10.59 -6.68
N SER A 231 9.35 11.88 -6.38
CA SER A 231 10.37 12.39 -5.46
C SER A 231 10.28 11.75 -4.08
N ASP A 232 9.07 11.64 -3.52
CA ASP A 232 8.87 11.01 -2.22
C ASP A 232 9.22 9.52 -2.24
N MET A 233 8.83 8.79 -3.31
CA MET A 233 9.22 7.38 -3.45
C MET A 233 10.73 7.19 -3.60
N LEU A 234 11.41 8.07 -4.34
CA LEU A 234 12.86 8.03 -4.48
C LEU A 234 13.55 8.30 -3.14
N GLU A 235 13.05 9.25 -2.36
CA GLU A 235 13.54 9.54 -1.02
C GLU A 235 13.32 8.35 -0.07
N ILE A 236 12.12 7.74 -0.07
CA ILE A 236 11.82 6.53 0.70
C ILE A 236 12.81 5.40 0.36
N ILE A 237 13.00 5.10 -0.92
CA ILE A 237 13.92 4.05 -1.38
C ILE A 237 15.36 4.37 -0.97
N GLY A 238 15.78 5.64 -1.09
CA GLY A 238 17.10 6.12 -0.68
C GLY A 238 17.33 5.91 0.82
N LEU A 239 16.44 6.44 1.66
CA LEU A 239 16.51 6.34 3.12
C LEU A 239 16.60 4.88 3.59
N ILE A 240 15.79 3.99 3.03
CA ILE A 240 15.78 2.58 3.42
C ILE A 240 17.09 1.90 3.00
N ARG A 241 17.59 2.17 1.80
CA ARG A 241 18.85 1.56 1.34
C ARG A 241 20.06 2.09 2.08
N GLU A 242 20.04 3.36 2.49
CA GLU A 242 21.10 4.01 3.26
C GLU A 242 21.11 3.58 4.73
N HIS A 243 19.95 3.58 5.40
CA HIS A 243 19.87 3.38 6.85
C HIS A 243 19.47 1.98 7.30
N CYS A 244 18.98 1.12 6.39
CA CYS A 244 18.59 -0.25 6.71
C CYS A 244 19.48 -1.27 6.00
N ASN A 245 19.40 -1.33 4.66
CA ASN A 245 20.09 -2.36 3.89
C ASN A 245 20.37 -1.89 2.45
N PRO A 246 21.63 -1.74 2.03
CA PRO A 246 21.98 -1.30 0.67
C PRO A 246 21.62 -2.34 -0.41
N GLU A 247 21.20 -3.54 -0.05
CA GLU A 247 20.69 -4.57 -0.97
C GLU A 247 19.16 -4.74 -0.85
N MET A 248 18.46 -3.82 -0.18
CA MET A 248 17.00 -3.87 -0.05
C MET A 248 16.34 -3.96 -1.41
N ARG A 249 15.40 -4.90 -1.54
CA ARG A 249 14.52 -5.05 -2.70
C ARG A 249 13.13 -4.52 -2.38
N PHE A 250 12.45 -4.00 -3.39
CA PHE A 250 11.14 -3.38 -3.24
C PHE A 250 10.14 -4.01 -4.19
N ILE A 251 8.97 -4.35 -3.67
CA ILE A 251 7.80 -4.69 -4.47
C ILE A 251 6.82 -3.54 -4.30
N VAL A 252 6.54 -2.84 -5.39
CA VAL A 252 5.60 -1.72 -5.40
C VAL A 252 4.32 -2.17 -6.09
N THR A 253 3.16 -1.80 -5.53
CA THR A 253 1.88 -1.96 -6.19
C THR A 253 0.96 -0.78 -5.93
N VAL A 254 -0.11 -0.67 -6.72
CA VAL A 254 -1.16 0.32 -6.53
C VAL A 254 -2.38 -0.36 -5.91
N SER A 255 -2.95 0.27 -4.89
CA SER A 255 -4.15 -0.23 -4.21
C SER A 255 -5.35 -0.16 -5.16
N PRO A 256 -6.10 -1.26 -5.36
CA PRO A 256 -7.35 -1.25 -6.14
C PRO A 256 -8.53 -0.62 -5.41
N VAL A 257 -8.43 -0.46 -4.08
CA VAL A 257 -9.45 0.20 -3.24
C VAL A 257 -9.73 1.62 -3.77
N PRO A 258 -10.97 1.93 -4.19
CA PRO A 258 -11.33 3.24 -4.69
C PRO A 258 -11.41 4.29 -3.57
N LEU A 259 -11.29 5.57 -3.94
CA LEU A 259 -11.58 6.67 -3.02
C LEU A 259 -13.06 6.65 -2.62
N GLY A 260 -13.32 6.73 -1.31
CA GLY A 260 -14.68 6.92 -0.78
C GLY A 260 -15.15 8.38 -0.85
N ALA A 261 -14.23 9.34 -0.89
CA ALA A 261 -14.49 10.77 -1.02
C ALA A 261 -13.27 11.49 -1.63
N THR A 262 -13.49 12.69 -2.15
CA THR A 262 -12.43 13.62 -2.58
C THR A 262 -12.73 15.02 -2.04
N PHE A 263 -11.69 15.80 -1.76
CA PHE A 263 -11.82 17.23 -1.41
C PHE A 263 -11.50 18.15 -2.59
N LYS A 264 -11.29 17.58 -3.77
CA LYS A 264 -11.14 18.33 -5.03
C LYS A 264 -12.50 18.82 -5.50
N GLU A 265 -12.48 19.90 -6.28
CA GLU A 265 -13.63 20.30 -7.09
C GLU A 265 -13.78 19.35 -8.30
N ALA A 266 -14.08 18.08 -8.02
CA ALA A 266 -14.21 17.02 -9.02
C ALA A 266 -15.13 15.91 -8.51
N ASP A 267 -15.69 15.15 -9.45
CA ASP A 267 -16.37 13.89 -9.13
C ASP A 267 -15.36 12.88 -8.54
N VAL A 268 -15.78 12.12 -7.52
CA VAL A 268 -14.91 11.19 -6.79
C VAL A 268 -14.36 10.06 -7.67
N ILE A 269 -15.11 9.62 -8.68
CA ILE A 269 -14.67 8.57 -9.62
C ILE A 269 -13.57 9.13 -10.54
N VAL A 270 -13.73 10.38 -10.98
CA VAL A 270 -12.72 11.09 -11.79
C VAL A 270 -11.46 11.36 -10.96
N ALA A 271 -11.60 11.84 -9.73
CA ALA A 271 -10.50 12.06 -8.81
C ALA A 271 -9.74 10.76 -8.51
N ASN A 272 -10.46 9.67 -8.25
CA ASN A 272 -9.89 8.35 -8.06
C ASN A 272 -9.10 7.89 -9.29
N SER A 273 -9.66 8.04 -10.49
CA SER A 273 -8.98 7.66 -11.73
C SER A 273 -7.67 8.43 -11.93
N GLY A 274 -7.67 9.74 -11.65
CA GLY A 274 -6.46 10.57 -11.69
C GLY A 274 -5.41 10.12 -10.66
N SER A 275 -5.83 9.95 -9.40
CA SER A 275 -4.96 9.50 -8.29
C SER A 275 -4.29 8.15 -8.61
N LYS A 276 -5.06 7.14 -9.03
CA LYS A 276 -4.50 5.81 -9.38
C LYS A 276 -3.60 5.86 -10.61
N SER A 277 -3.92 6.69 -11.59
CA SER A 277 -3.09 6.87 -12.79
C SER A 277 -1.72 7.46 -12.46
N VAL A 278 -1.68 8.49 -11.59
CA VAL A 278 -0.42 9.07 -11.10
C VAL A 278 0.40 8.02 -10.35
N LEU A 279 -0.20 7.32 -9.39
CA LEU A 279 0.52 6.30 -8.60
C LEU A 279 1.03 5.16 -9.48
N ARG A 280 0.25 4.74 -10.48
CA ARG A 280 0.66 3.69 -11.42
C ARG A 280 1.81 4.14 -12.33
N ALA A 281 1.79 5.39 -12.77
CA ALA A 281 2.89 5.98 -13.54
C ALA A 281 4.17 6.08 -12.71
N VAL A 282 4.07 6.48 -11.44
CA VAL A 282 5.23 6.51 -10.51
C VAL A 282 5.78 5.09 -10.31
N ALA A 283 4.91 4.11 -10.05
CA ALA A 283 5.34 2.72 -9.90
C ALA A 283 6.02 2.18 -11.18
N GLU A 284 5.54 2.56 -12.37
CA GLU A 284 6.18 2.23 -13.65
C GLU A 284 7.58 2.84 -13.76
N GLU A 285 7.76 4.11 -13.41
CA GLU A 285 9.07 4.77 -13.53
C GLU A 285 10.08 4.15 -12.55
N LEU A 286 9.67 3.83 -11.32
CA LEU A 286 10.50 3.10 -10.36
C LEU A 286 10.87 1.71 -10.87
N TYR A 287 9.89 0.96 -11.38
CA TYR A 287 10.12 -0.33 -12.02
C TYR A 287 11.09 -0.19 -13.20
N ARG A 288 11.00 0.83 -14.04
CA ARG A 288 11.98 0.97 -15.14
C ARG A 288 13.37 1.35 -14.65
N ARG A 289 13.47 2.06 -13.52
CA ARG A 289 14.71 2.75 -13.11
C ARG A 289 15.66 1.86 -12.34
N PHE A 290 15.13 0.87 -11.63
CA PHE A 290 15.91 0.08 -10.68
C PHE A 290 15.65 -1.41 -10.83
N ASP A 291 16.69 -2.22 -11.01
CA ASP A 291 16.56 -3.68 -11.08
C ASP A 291 16.12 -4.32 -9.75
N PHE A 292 16.32 -3.61 -8.64
CA PHE A 292 15.87 -4.02 -7.30
C PHE A 292 14.45 -3.55 -6.94
N VAL A 293 13.71 -2.94 -7.88
CA VAL A 293 12.30 -2.57 -7.72
C VAL A 293 11.44 -3.32 -8.73
N ASP A 294 10.53 -4.17 -8.24
CA ASP A 294 9.51 -4.85 -9.04
C ASP A 294 8.13 -4.20 -8.89
N TYR A 295 7.29 -4.30 -9.92
CA TYR A 295 5.90 -3.88 -9.87
C TYR A 295 4.99 -5.10 -9.84
N PHE A 296 4.20 -5.28 -8.77
CA PHE A 296 3.21 -6.35 -8.72
C PHE A 296 1.83 -5.86 -9.21
N PRO A 297 1.20 -6.48 -10.22
CA PRO A 297 0.00 -5.96 -10.87
C PRO A 297 -1.32 -6.29 -10.14
N SER A 298 -1.38 -6.14 -8.80
CA SER A 298 -2.64 -6.35 -8.07
C SER A 298 -3.74 -5.38 -8.48
N TYR A 299 -3.36 -4.15 -8.83
CA TYR A 299 -4.30 -3.13 -9.32
C TYR A 299 -5.04 -3.61 -10.57
N GLU A 300 -4.30 -4.04 -11.58
CA GLU A 300 -4.87 -4.49 -12.85
C GLU A 300 -5.65 -5.79 -12.69
N ILE A 301 -5.18 -6.74 -11.87
CA ILE A 301 -5.89 -7.99 -11.59
C ILE A 301 -7.30 -7.69 -11.05
N VAL A 302 -7.41 -6.80 -10.06
CA VAL A 302 -8.71 -6.48 -9.44
C VAL A 302 -9.57 -5.64 -10.38
N LEU A 303 -9.05 -4.55 -10.96
CA LEU A 303 -9.86 -3.62 -11.76
C LEU A 303 -10.41 -4.21 -13.06
N ASN A 304 -9.72 -5.20 -13.63
CA ASN A 304 -10.12 -5.84 -14.88
C ASN A 304 -10.83 -7.19 -14.65
N SER A 305 -11.04 -7.59 -13.40
CA SER A 305 -11.95 -8.69 -13.07
C SER A 305 -13.41 -8.20 -13.07
N PRO A 306 -14.40 -9.08 -13.25
CA PRO A 306 -15.80 -8.69 -13.12
C PRO A 306 -16.06 -7.99 -11.79
N ARG A 307 -16.54 -6.74 -11.85
CA ARG A 307 -16.66 -5.87 -10.67
C ARG A 307 -17.46 -6.49 -9.53
N ALA A 308 -18.52 -7.23 -9.86
CA ALA A 308 -19.38 -7.93 -8.91
C ALA A 308 -18.67 -9.08 -8.15
N MET A 309 -17.57 -9.60 -8.69
CA MET A 309 -16.72 -10.59 -8.00
C MET A 309 -15.52 -9.93 -7.31
N ALA A 310 -15.11 -8.76 -7.80
CA ALA A 310 -13.89 -8.09 -7.34
C ALA A 310 -14.09 -7.30 -6.04
N PHE A 311 -15.29 -6.77 -5.80
CA PHE A 311 -15.61 -5.93 -4.65
C PHE A 311 -16.81 -6.48 -3.86
N GLU A 312 -16.85 -6.15 -2.57
CA GLU A 312 -18.03 -6.35 -1.72
C GLU A 312 -19.18 -5.42 -2.16
N ASP A 313 -20.36 -5.59 -1.55
CA ASP A 313 -21.58 -4.85 -1.90
C ASP A 313 -21.41 -3.33 -1.79
N ASP A 314 -20.53 -2.85 -0.90
CA ASP A 314 -20.25 -1.43 -0.72
C ASP A 314 -19.36 -0.83 -1.81
N GLN A 315 -18.79 -1.66 -2.68
CA GLN A 315 -17.93 -1.27 -3.79
C GLN A 315 -16.65 -0.53 -3.39
N LEU A 316 -16.28 -0.58 -2.10
CA LEU A 316 -15.07 0.01 -1.51
C LEU A 316 -14.11 -1.09 -1.04
N HIS A 317 -14.62 -2.17 -0.45
CA HIS A 317 -13.81 -3.30 -0.01
C HIS A 317 -13.62 -4.32 -1.14
N VAL A 318 -12.40 -4.86 -1.27
CA VAL A 318 -12.10 -5.94 -2.22
C VAL A 318 -12.62 -7.24 -1.64
N ALA A 319 -13.39 -8.00 -2.43
CA ALA A 319 -13.94 -9.27 -1.97
C ALA A 319 -12.83 -10.26 -1.56
N ARG A 320 -13.10 -11.07 -0.54
CA ARG A 320 -12.11 -12.03 0.01
C ARG A 320 -11.61 -13.01 -1.04
N GLU A 321 -12.48 -13.50 -1.92
CA GLU A 321 -12.15 -14.41 -3.01
C GLU A 321 -11.21 -13.73 -4.03
N MET A 322 -11.45 -12.45 -4.33
CA MET A 322 -10.59 -11.66 -5.20
C MET A 322 -9.21 -11.44 -4.57
N VAL A 323 -9.14 -11.13 -3.27
CA VAL A 323 -7.87 -11.06 -2.53
C VAL A 323 -7.10 -12.38 -2.63
N ALA A 324 -7.78 -13.51 -2.39
CA ALA A 324 -7.16 -14.83 -2.46
C ALA A 324 -6.59 -15.12 -3.86
N GLN A 325 -7.28 -14.68 -4.91
CA GLN A 325 -6.81 -14.84 -6.29
C GLN A 325 -5.59 -13.95 -6.62
N VAL A 326 -5.59 -12.68 -6.18
CA VAL A 326 -4.40 -11.81 -6.31
C VAL A 326 -3.21 -12.48 -5.63
N MET A 327 -3.42 -13.01 -4.43
CA MET A 327 -2.34 -13.58 -3.65
C MET A 327 -1.86 -14.94 -4.16
N THR A 328 -2.73 -15.73 -4.77
CA THR A 328 -2.33 -16.93 -5.53
C THR A 328 -1.38 -16.54 -6.66
N THR A 329 -1.70 -15.45 -7.38
CA THR A 329 -0.82 -14.92 -8.43
C THR A 329 0.52 -14.42 -7.86
N PHE A 330 0.50 -13.72 -6.73
CA PHE A 330 1.71 -13.26 -6.05
C PHE A 330 2.65 -14.43 -5.72
N GLN A 331 2.12 -15.45 -5.05
CA GLN A 331 2.90 -16.62 -4.64
C GLN A 331 3.50 -17.36 -5.82
N ALA A 332 2.68 -17.68 -6.83
CA ALA A 332 3.14 -18.38 -8.02
C ALA A 332 4.26 -17.61 -8.76
N SER A 333 4.24 -16.28 -8.67
CA SER A 333 5.22 -15.43 -9.34
C SER A 333 6.54 -15.31 -8.58
N TYR A 334 6.46 -15.09 -7.26
CA TYR A 334 7.61 -14.67 -6.43
C TYR A 334 8.23 -15.77 -5.57
N LEU A 335 7.48 -16.82 -5.23
CA LEU A 335 7.94 -17.89 -4.33
C LEU A 335 8.20 -19.20 -5.09
N GLY A 336 7.84 -19.27 -6.37
CA GLY A 336 7.85 -20.49 -7.17
C GLY A 336 6.78 -21.51 -6.73
N ASP A 337 6.65 -22.57 -7.52
CA ASP A 337 5.89 -23.76 -7.13
C ASP A 337 6.82 -24.64 -6.26
N PRO A 338 6.44 -25.08 -5.04
CA PRO A 338 7.28 -25.94 -4.20
C PRO A 338 7.76 -27.25 -4.87
N ALA A 339 7.29 -27.57 -6.08
CA ALA A 339 7.57 -28.79 -6.82
C ALA A 339 8.63 -28.68 -7.94
N GLN A 340 9.33 -27.55 -8.15
CA GLN A 340 10.43 -27.49 -9.12
C GLN A 340 11.76 -27.08 -8.45
N PRO A 341 12.72 -28.02 -8.31
CA PRO A 341 14.09 -27.67 -7.98
C PRO A 341 14.63 -26.73 -9.07
N GLN A 342 15.25 -25.63 -8.65
CA GLN A 342 15.98 -24.73 -9.54
C GLN A 342 16.98 -25.57 -10.36
N ALA A 343 16.82 -25.55 -11.69
CA ALA A 343 17.85 -26.05 -12.58
C ALA A 343 19.10 -25.17 -12.41
N ALA A 344 20.21 -25.83 -12.08
CA ALA A 344 21.53 -25.23 -11.83
C ALA A 344 22.13 -24.53 -13.05
#